data_AF-A0A1F3SXE8-F1
#
_entry.id   AF-A0A1F3SXE8-F1
#
_cell.length_a   1.000
_cell.length_b   1.000
_cell.length_c   1.000
_cell.angle_alpha   90.00
_cell.angle_beta   90.00
_cell.angle_gamma   90.00
#
_symmetry.space_group_name_H-M   'P 1'
#
loop_
_entity.id
_entity.type
_entity.pdbx_description
1 polymer ?
#
loop_
_entity_poly.entity_id
_entity_poly.type
_entity_poly.pdbx_seq_one_letter_code
_entity_poly.pdbx_strand_id
1 'polypeptide(L)'
;MARIVIPKKPDFKAEWLNNWRNRDVLAHTRLKKIVLPVLRETATIAEISRLYKLNRNTVRKWVDRYRENGILGLYDRAPGPQTPEFRIPKEVEKYLVDLKNRKMHLTTTDLIQNMRKYRNGYFVKKYPRLKERIPQQTVYSLLERNEVFL
;
A
#
# COMPACT_ATOMS: atom_id res chain seq x y z
N MET A 1 -3.68 32.33 -16.92
CA MET A 1 -3.60 30.87 -17.12
C MET A 1 -5.01 30.37 -17.47
N ALA A 2 -5.17 29.55 -18.51
CA ALA A 2 -6.49 29.10 -18.96
C ALA A 2 -7.03 27.95 -18.09
N ARG A 3 -8.23 28.13 -17.53
CA ARG A 3 -8.94 27.09 -16.78
C ARG A 3 -9.33 25.97 -17.75
N ILE A 4 -9.02 24.72 -17.42
CA ILE A 4 -9.39 23.59 -18.29
C ILE A 4 -10.91 23.42 -18.22
N VAL A 5 -11.57 23.35 -19.38
CA VAL A 5 -12.97 22.94 -19.45
C VAL A 5 -13.03 21.45 -19.14
N ILE A 6 -13.54 21.13 -17.95
CA ILE A 6 -13.62 19.75 -17.47
C ILE A 6 -14.75 19.05 -18.24
N PRO A 7 -14.49 17.91 -18.90
CA PRO A 7 -15.50 17.23 -19.70
C PRO A 7 -16.68 16.75 -18.84
N LYS A 8 -17.88 16.64 -19.42
CA LYS A 8 -19.08 16.17 -18.69
C LYS A 8 -19.04 14.68 -18.34
N LYS A 9 -18.13 13.90 -18.96
CA LYS A 9 -17.94 12.46 -18.72
C LYS A 9 -16.43 12.15 -18.67
N PRO A 10 -16.01 11.22 -17.79
CA PRO A 10 -14.62 10.82 -17.72
C PRO A 10 -14.24 10.02 -18.97
N ASP A 11 -12.98 10.14 -19.37
CA ASP A 11 -12.37 9.45 -20.50
C ASP A 11 -12.14 7.94 -20.24
N PHE A 12 -12.41 7.48 -19.02
CA PHE A 12 -12.37 6.07 -18.61
C PHE A 12 -13.26 5.82 -17.38
N LYS A 13 -13.58 4.56 -17.07
CA LYS A 13 -14.43 4.20 -15.91
C LYS A 13 -13.71 4.53 -14.59
N ALA A 14 -14.37 5.35 -13.74
CA ALA A 14 -13.92 5.73 -12.39
C ALA A 14 -13.50 4.54 -11.50
N GLU A 15 -14.14 3.38 -11.69
CA GLU A 15 -13.88 2.12 -10.99
C GLU A 15 -12.42 1.66 -11.08
N TRP A 16 -11.69 2.08 -12.12
CA TRP A 16 -10.30 1.73 -12.32
C TRP A 16 -9.39 2.43 -11.30
N LEU A 17 -9.73 3.64 -10.83
CA LEU A 17 -8.91 4.44 -9.91
C LEU A 17 -8.81 3.85 -8.49
N ASN A 18 -9.73 2.96 -8.14
CA ASN A 18 -9.77 2.25 -6.85
C ASN A 18 -9.43 0.76 -6.97
N ASN A 19 -8.99 0.29 -8.15
CA ASN A 19 -8.64 -1.10 -8.35
C ASN A 19 -7.23 -1.40 -7.80
N TRP A 20 -7.17 -1.92 -6.59
CA TRP A 20 -5.94 -2.28 -5.85
C TRP A 20 -5.03 -3.28 -6.59
N ARG A 21 -5.51 -3.97 -7.64
CA ARG A 21 -4.71 -4.92 -8.44
C ARG A 21 -3.77 -4.27 -9.46
N ASN A 22 -3.90 -2.98 -9.77
CA ASN A 22 -3.08 -2.28 -10.78
C ASN A 22 -2.27 -1.10 -10.18
N ARG A 23 -1.46 -1.37 -9.15
CA ARG A 23 -0.81 -0.36 -8.29
C ARG A 23 0.03 0.69 -9.04
N ASP A 24 0.80 0.31 -10.06
CA ASP A 24 1.75 1.22 -10.74
C ASP A 24 1.10 2.06 -11.85
N VAL A 25 0.15 1.47 -12.57
CA VAL A 25 -0.63 2.14 -13.62
C VAL A 25 -1.48 3.28 -13.03
N LEU A 26 -1.86 3.15 -11.76
CA LEU A 26 -2.71 4.11 -11.06
C LEU A 26 -1.97 5.34 -10.57
N ALA A 27 -0.71 5.26 -10.15
CA ALA A 27 0.03 6.41 -9.63
C ALA A 27 0.23 7.50 -10.71
N HIS A 28 0.68 7.11 -11.90
CA HIS A 28 0.87 8.03 -13.04
C HIS A 28 -0.45 8.58 -13.56
N THR A 29 -1.50 7.77 -13.58
CA THR A 29 -2.84 8.19 -14.01
C THR A 29 -3.44 9.20 -13.02
N ARG A 30 -3.35 8.93 -11.71
CA ARG A 30 -3.76 9.86 -10.65
C ARG A 30 -2.97 11.16 -10.73
N LEU A 31 -1.66 11.10 -10.98
CA LEU A 31 -0.85 12.29 -11.16
C LEU A 31 -1.38 13.16 -12.30
N LYS A 32 -1.49 12.60 -13.51
CA LYS A 32 -1.86 13.36 -14.71
C LYS A 32 -3.29 13.88 -14.69
N LYS A 33 -4.24 13.09 -14.19
CA LYS A 33 -5.68 13.36 -14.32
C LYS A 33 -6.31 14.04 -13.11
N ILE A 34 -5.66 13.98 -11.95
CA ILE A 34 -6.23 14.44 -10.67
C ILE A 34 -5.30 15.47 -10.03
N VAL A 35 -4.05 15.09 -9.77
CA VAL A 35 -3.15 15.92 -8.95
C VAL A 35 -2.63 17.12 -9.74
N LEU A 36 -2.11 16.93 -10.96
CA LEU A 36 -1.59 18.03 -11.78
C LEU A 36 -2.67 19.08 -12.10
N PRO A 37 -3.91 18.72 -12.48
CA PRO A 37 -4.94 19.73 -12.71
C PRO A 37 -5.25 20.59 -11.48
N VAL A 38 -5.22 19.98 -10.28
CA VAL A 38 -5.46 20.67 -9.01
C VAL A 38 -4.27 21.55 -8.62
N LEU A 39 -3.04 21.06 -8.76
CA LEU A 39 -1.83 21.82 -8.44
C LEU A 39 -1.59 22.99 -9.40
N ARG A 40 -1.97 22.85 -10.66
CA ARG A 40 -1.89 23.92 -11.68
C ARG A 40 -3.08 24.87 -11.61
N GLU A 41 -3.99 24.70 -10.65
CA GLU A 41 -5.21 25.49 -10.48
C GLU A 41 -6.12 25.51 -11.72
N THR A 42 -5.93 24.55 -12.63
CA THR A 42 -6.74 24.38 -13.82
C THR A 42 -8.06 23.66 -13.56
N ALA A 43 -8.17 23.00 -12.41
CA ALA A 43 -9.36 22.30 -11.92
C ALA A 43 -9.40 22.33 -10.39
N THR A 44 -10.60 22.41 -9.82
CA THR A 44 -10.81 22.30 -8.38
C THR A 44 -11.00 20.84 -7.95
N ILE A 45 -10.75 20.55 -6.68
CA ILE A 45 -11.02 19.24 -6.06
C ILE A 45 -12.48 18.81 -6.27
N ALA A 46 -13.42 19.77 -6.21
CA ALA A 46 -14.84 19.49 -6.38
C ALA A 46 -15.19 19.06 -7.81
N GLU A 47 -14.58 19.69 -8.81
CA GLU A 47 -14.82 19.33 -10.21
C GLU A 47 -14.20 17.97 -10.56
N ILE A 48 -12.97 17.70 -10.09
CA ILE A 48 -12.31 16.40 -10.27
C ILE A 48 -13.09 15.28 -9.58
N SER A 49 -13.58 15.53 -8.37
CA SER A 49 -14.45 14.62 -7.62
C SER A 49 -15.72 14.27 -8.39
N ARG A 50 -16.39 15.26 -9.00
CA ARG A 50 -17.60 15.04 -9.82
C ARG A 50 -17.28 14.28 -11.10
N LEU A 51 -16.23 14.67 -11.82
CA LEU A 51 -15.82 14.05 -13.09
C LEU A 51 -15.55 12.56 -12.91
N TYR A 52 -14.72 12.22 -11.93
CA TYR A 52 -14.28 10.84 -11.69
C TYR A 52 -15.12 10.12 -10.65
N LYS A 53 -16.25 10.70 -10.21
CA LYS A 53 -17.12 10.13 -9.15
C LYS A 53 -16.35 9.68 -7.91
N LEU A 54 -15.30 10.43 -7.54
CA LEU A 54 -14.47 10.17 -6.37
C LEU A 54 -14.98 10.95 -5.18
N ASN A 55 -14.75 10.44 -3.97
CA ASN A 55 -14.93 11.26 -2.77
C ASN A 55 -13.90 12.41 -2.76
N ARG A 56 -14.33 13.63 -2.44
CA ARG A 56 -13.46 14.81 -2.30
C ARG A 56 -12.29 14.56 -1.35
N ASN A 57 -12.50 13.77 -0.29
CA ASN A 57 -11.44 13.40 0.64
C ASN A 57 -10.38 12.51 0.00
N THR A 58 -10.74 11.63 -0.94
CA THR A 58 -9.78 10.82 -1.70
C THR A 58 -8.89 11.70 -2.57
N VAL A 59 -9.51 12.64 -3.28
CA VAL A 59 -8.78 13.60 -4.14
C VAL A 59 -7.84 14.46 -3.30
N ARG A 60 -8.32 15.02 -2.19
CA ARG A 60 -7.50 15.80 -1.24
C ARG A 60 -6.30 14.98 -0.74
N LYS A 61 -6.56 13.77 -0.25
CA LYS A 61 -5.53 12.85 0.25
C LYS A 61 -4.44 12.54 -0.78
N TRP A 62 -4.80 12.38 -2.06
CA TRP A 62 -3.80 12.17 -3.12
C TRP A 62 -2.98 13.41 -3.41
N VAL A 63 -3.60 14.60 -3.42
CA VAL A 63 -2.88 15.87 -3.57
C VAL A 63 -1.91 16.10 -2.43
N ASP A 64 -2.35 15.90 -1.18
CA ASP A 64 -1.52 16.09 0.01
C ASP A 64 -0.33 15.13 0.01
N ARG A 65 -0.57 13.83 -0.24
CA ARG A 65 0.51 12.83 -0.33
C ARG A 65 1.53 13.15 -1.42
N TYR A 66 1.07 13.70 -2.55
CA TYR A 66 1.98 14.10 -3.63
C TYR A 66 2.80 15.33 -3.24
N ARG A 67 2.23 16.30 -2.52
CA ARG A 67 3.00 17.44 -2.00
C ARG A 67 4.09 17.00 -1.02
N GLU A 68 3.78 16.01 -0.19
CA GLU A 68 4.71 15.48 0.81
C GLU A 68 5.79 14.57 0.22
N ASN A 69 5.44 13.69 -0.72
CA ASN A 69 6.30 12.58 -1.15
C ASN A 69 6.48 12.46 -2.68
N GLY A 70 6.02 13.45 -3.45
CA GLY A 70 6.01 13.40 -4.90
C GLY A 70 5.22 12.21 -5.46
N ILE A 71 5.69 11.64 -6.56
CA ILE A 71 5.05 10.49 -7.20
C ILE A 71 4.92 9.27 -6.25
N LEU A 72 5.87 9.08 -5.33
CA LEU A 72 5.87 7.99 -4.36
C LEU A 72 4.63 8.03 -3.44
N GLY A 73 4.10 9.23 -3.16
CA GLY A 73 2.89 9.41 -2.37
C GLY A 73 1.60 8.92 -3.05
N LEU A 74 1.63 8.67 -4.36
CA LEU A 74 0.46 8.25 -5.13
C LEU A 74 0.33 6.75 -5.31
N TYR A 75 1.36 5.99 -4.94
CA TYR A 75 1.30 4.54 -4.87
C TYR A 75 0.40 4.11 -3.71
N ASP A 76 -0.46 3.13 -3.96
CA ASP A 76 -1.25 2.54 -2.89
C ASP A 76 -0.32 1.78 -1.95
N ARG A 77 -0.16 2.28 -0.72
CA ARG A 77 0.42 1.50 0.38
C ARG A 77 -0.47 0.28 0.56
N ALA A 78 0.12 -0.91 0.51
CA ALA A 78 -0.62 -2.14 0.77
C ALA A 78 -1.44 -1.95 2.07
N PRO A 79 -2.77 -2.17 2.06
CA PRO A 79 -3.54 -2.05 3.28
C PRO A 79 -2.90 -2.96 4.33
N GLY A 80 -2.46 -2.39 5.44
CA GLY A 80 -2.17 -3.18 6.63
C GLY A 80 -3.39 -4.04 6.96
N PRO A 81 -3.21 -5.22 7.60
CA PRO A 81 -4.35 -6.01 8.03
C PRO A 81 -5.32 -5.09 8.80
N GLN A 82 -6.56 -5.01 8.31
CA GLN A 82 -7.58 -4.07 8.83
C GLN A 82 -8.04 -4.47 10.24
N THR A 83 -7.79 -5.71 10.64
CA THR A 83 -8.06 -6.20 12.01
C THR A 83 -6.75 -6.32 12.81
N PRO A 84 -6.72 -5.81 14.07
CA PRO A 84 -5.59 -5.96 14.98
C PRO A 84 -5.21 -7.43 15.24
N GLU A 85 -6.18 -8.33 15.11
CA GLU A 85 -6.06 -9.78 15.33
C GLU A 85 -5.06 -10.46 14.39
N PHE A 86 -4.95 -9.99 13.14
CA PHE A 86 -4.03 -10.54 12.14
C PHE A 86 -2.73 -9.74 12.00
N ARG A 87 -2.50 -8.76 12.88
CA ARG A 87 -1.24 -8.01 12.90
C ARG A 87 -0.14 -8.87 13.51
N ILE A 88 0.91 -9.11 12.71
CA ILE A 88 2.15 -9.73 13.20
C ILE A 88 2.75 -8.81 14.28
N PRO A 89 3.06 -9.31 15.48
CA PRO A 89 3.70 -8.50 16.52
C PRO A 89 5.03 -7.92 16.02
N LYS A 90 5.36 -6.68 16.42
CA LYS A 90 6.57 -5.97 15.97
C LYS A 90 7.86 -6.75 16.22
N GLU A 91 7.93 -7.52 17.31
CA GLU A 91 9.10 -8.37 17.60
C GLU A 91 9.27 -9.53 16.60
N VAL A 92 8.16 -10.07 16.10
CA VAL A 92 8.17 -11.13 15.08
C VAL A 92 8.51 -10.53 13.71
N GLU A 93 7.97 -9.35 13.40
CA GLU A 93 8.30 -8.58 12.20
C GLU A 93 9.81 -8.30 12.12
N LYS A 94 10.38 -7.73 13.20
CA LYS A 94 11.82 -7.47 13.29
C LYS A 94 12.65 -8.72 13.08
N TYR A 95 12.26 -9.84 13.72
CA TYR A 95 12.95 -11.11 13.54
C TYR A 95 12.91 -11.62 12.08
N LEU A 96 11.76 -11.55 11.42
CA LEU A 96 11.61 -12.02 10.04
C LEU A 96 12.44 -11.17 9.06
N VAL A 97 12.43 -9.85 9.23
CA VAL A 97 13.26 -8.90 8.48
C VAL A 97 14.75 -9.18 8.69
N ASP A 98 15.19 -9.26 9.95
CA ASP A 98 16.58 -9.54 10.30
C ASP A 98 17.06 -10.89 9.73
N LEU A 99 16.19 -11.92 9.78
CA LEU A 99 16.50 -13.25 9.28
C LEU A 99 16.65 -13.25 7.75
N LYS A 100 15.77 -12.56 7.01
CA LYS A 100 15.87 -12.44 5.56
C LYS A 100 17.11 -11.63 5.14
N ASN A 101 17.41 -10.53 5.84
CA ASN A 101 18.60 -9.74 5.58
C ASN A 101 19.90 -10.53 5.81
N ARG A 102 19.96 -11.38 6.84
CA ARG A 102 21.12 -12.24 7.10
C ARG A 102 21.22 -13.42 6.15
N LYS A 103 20.08 -13.93 5.67
CA LYS A 103 19.99 -15.12 4.83
C LYS A 103 19.07 -14.85 3.65
N MET A 104 19.59 -14.06 2.71
CA MET A 104 18.83 -13.56 1.55
C MET A 104 18.26 -14.67 0.67
N HIS A 105 18.86 -15.87 0.64
CA HIS A 105 18.35 -17.01 -0.13
C HIS A 105 17.11 -17.68 0.47
N LEU A 106 16.71 -17.34 1.71
CA LEU A 106 15.56 -17.99 2.35
C LEU A 106 14.25 -17.56 1.70
N THR A 107 13.41 -18.54 1.43
CA THR A 107 12.04 -18.31 0.97
C THR A 107 11.14 -17.90 2.13
N THR A 108 9.98 -17.33 1.82
CA THR A 108 8.95 -16.97 2.82
C THR A 108 8.55 -18.17 3.70
N THR A 109 8.51 -19.37 3.13
CA THR A 109 8.24 -20.62 3.86
C THR A 109 9.34 -20.90 4.88
N ASP A 110 10.60 -20.74 4.48
CA ASP A 110 11.75 -20.96 5.36
C ASP A 110 11.78 -19.95 6.50
N LEU A 111 11.44 -18.68 6.23
CA LEU A 111 11.32 -17.65 7.26
C LEU A 111 10.24 -18.00 8.29
N ILE A 112 9.06 -18.45 7.84
CA ILE A 112 7.97 -18.89 8.73
C ILE A 112 8.41 -20.10 9.56
N GLN A 113 9.08 -21.08 8.93
CA GLN A 113 9.53 -22.28 9.61
C GLN A 113 10.63 -21.99 10.64
N ASN A 114 11.56 -21.09 10.32
CA ASN A 114 12.58 -20.63 11.25
C ASN A 114 11.97 -19.82 12.41
N MET A 115 10.97 -18.99 12.14
CA MET A 115 10.24 -18.25 13.17
C MET A 115 9.51 -19.20 14.12
N ARG A 116 8.87 -20.26 13.61
CA ARG A 116 8.21 -21.29 14.43
C ARG A 116 9.18 -22.03 15.36
N LYS A 117 10.43 -22.22 14.92
CA LYS A 117 11.49 -22.90 15.69
C LYS A 117 12.31 -21.96 16.60
N TYR A 118 12.17 -20.65 16.44
CA TYR A 118 12.99 -19.66 17.15
C TYR A 118 12.98 -19.87 18.67
N ARG A 119 14.17 -19.95 19.27
CA ARG A 119 14.39 -20.15 20.73
C ARG A 119 13.41 -21.17 21.34
N ASN A 120 13.41 -22.40 20.81
CA ASN A 120 12.54 -23.49 21.25
C ASN A 120 11.04 -23.13 21.19
N GLY A 121 10.63 -22.50 20.08
CA GLY A 121 9.25 -22.11 19.82
C GLY A 121 8.76 -20.90 20.61
N TYR A 122 9.65 -19.99 21.02
CA TYR A 122 9.31 -18.80 21.82
C TYR A 122 8.11 -18.02 21.24
N PHE A 123 8.14 -17.69 19.95
CA PHE A 123 7.06 -16.93 19.32
C PHE A 123 5.74 -17.70 19.25
N VAL A 124 5.80 -19.01 19.06
CA VAL A 124 4.60 -19.87 19.04
C VAL A 124 4.01 -20.02 20.45
N LYS A 125 4.85 -20.09 21.48
CA LYS A 125 4.40 -20.15 22.89
C LYS A 125 3.81 -18.81 23.34
N LYS A 126 4.47 -17.71 22.99
CA LYS A 126 4.04 -16.34 23.34
C LYS A 126 2.85 -15.85 22.53
N TYR A 127 2.76 -16.27 21.26
CA TYR A 127 1.66 -15.95 20.36
C TYR A 127 1.11 -17.23 19.70
N PRO A 128 0.29 -18.02 20.41
CA PRO A 128 -0.26 -19.28 19.89
C PRO A 128 -0.94 -19.16 18.53
N ARG A 129 -1.61 -18.03 18.25
CA ARG A 129 -2.23 -17.70 16.95
C ARG A 129 -1.28 -17.77 15.75
N LEU A 130 0.03 -17.54 15.96
CA LEU A 130 1.04 -17.64 14.92
C LEU A 130 1.31 -19.10 14.49
N LYS A 131 0.96 -20.06 15.34
CA LYS A 131 0.99 -21.49 15.00
C LYS A 131 -0.11 -21.82 14.00
N GLU A 132 -1.31 -21.30 14.26
CA GLU A 132 -2.55 -21.66 13.57
C GLU A 132 -2.61 -21.06 12.17
N ARG A 133 -2.29 -19.76 12.01
CA ARG A 133 -2.35 -19.14 10.68
C ARG A 133 -1.52 -17.86 10.60
N ILE A 134 -0.33 -17.97 9.97
CA ILE A 134 0.31 -16.82 9.32
C ILE A 134 0.23 -17.06 7.81
N PRO A 135 -0.62 -16.32 7.07
CA PRO A 135 -0.62 -16.41 5.63
C PRO A 135 0.74 -15.97 5.08
N GLN A 136 1.34 -16.75 4.19
CA GLN A 136 2.60 -16.40 3.50
C GLN A 136 2.52 -15.00 2.88
N GLN A 137 1.36 -14.62 2.33
CA GLN A 137 1.11 -13.29 1.77
C GLN A 137 1.27 -12.15 2.78
N THR A 138 1.02 -12.39 4.07
CA THR A 138 1.20 -11.39 5.13
C THR A 138 2.69 -11.13 5.37
N VAL A 139 3.51 -12.19 5.34
CA VAL A 139 4.97 -12.08 5.47
C VAL A 139 5.56 -11.42 4.22
N TYR A 140 5.08 -11.80 3.03
CA TYR A 140 5.47 -11.14 1.78
C TYR A 140 5.20 -9.63 1.81
N SER A 141 3.96 -9.24 2.17
CA SER A 141 3.57 -7.83 2.31
C SER A 141 4.40 -7.08 3.36
N LEU A 142 4.85 -7.77 4.41
CA LEU A 142 5.68 -7.22 5.47
C LEU A 142 7.11 -6.97 4.98
N LEU A 143 7.69 -7.90 4.21
CA LEU A 143 9.02 -7.74 3.62
C LEU A 143 9.03 -6.62 2.57
N GLU A 144 8.04 -6.56 1.68
CA GLU A 144 7.89 -5.47 0.70
C GLU A 144 7.80 -4.09 1.35
N ARG A 145 7.06 -3.95 2.47
CA ARG A 145 6.93 -2.68 3.20
C ARG A 145 8.20 -2.23 3.89
N ASN A 146 9.09 -3.17 4.21
CA ASN A 146 10.37 -2.90 4.85
C ASN A 146 11.53 -2.88 3.82
N GLU A 147 11.21 -2.79 2.52
CA GLU A 147 12.19 -2.73 1.41
C GLU A 147 13.14 -3.95 1.37
N VAL A 148 12.69 -5.08 1.92
CA VAL A 148 13.43 -6.35 1.88
C VAL A 148 12.90 -7.16 0.71
N PHE A 149 13.62 -7.13 -0.40
CA PHE A 149 13.23 -7.82 -1.63
C PHE A 149 13.56 -9.32 -1.57
N LEU A 150 12.76 -10.13 -2.27
CA LEU A 150 12.92 -11.58 -2.34
C LEU A 150 14.12 -12.00 -3.19
#